data_AF-A0A059LDM3-F1
#
_entry.id   AF-A0A059LDM3-F1
#
_cell.length_a   1.000
_cell.length_b   1.000
_cell.length_c   1.000
_cell.angle_alpha   90.00
_cell.angle_beta   90.00
_cell.angle_gamma   90.00
#
_symmetry.space_group_name_H-M   'P 1'
#
loop_
_entity.id
_entity.type
_entity.pdbx_description
1 polymer ?
#
loop_
_entity_poly.entity_id
_entity_poly.type
_entity_poly.pdbx_seq_one_letter_code
_entity_poly.pdbx_strand_id
1 'polypeptide(L)'
;MDRRALTAAIFRRGQKRELFEDGQDDDVEEDQECKHKLQEIHGVWATERCSKDLSVAVWRSRLHLAEVILQRGKVFAHMGIQRGRQLFLTVEEAVYLVDRGNLIVLLERGVGRASKQVPLSLQEAHALLAREGCPEDHYLVFCKLLRAGYVVQRYPSRWIVSAGESLAGESGNWLGKKIEDEDVVKRDG
;
A
#
# COMPACT_ATOMS: atom_id res chain seq x y z
N MET A 1 -17.82 -24.93 7.18
CA MET A 1 -17.44 -23.68 7.88
C MET A 1 -18.43 -22.61 7.47
N ASP A 2 -19.31 -22.27 8.41
CA ASP A 2 -20.60 -21.63 8.14
C ASP A 2 -20.45 -20.08 8.10
N ARG A 3 -20.82 -19.46 6.98
CA ARG A 3 -20.66 -18.02 6.69
C ARG A 3 -21.70 -17.13 7.40
N ARG A 4 -22.52 -17.70 8.29
CA ARG A 4 -23.63 -17.01 8.96
C ARG A 4 -23.28 -16.26 10.25
N ALA A 5 -22.05 -16.41 10.77
CA ALA A 5 -21.69 -15.82 12.07
C ALA A 5 -21.26 -14.35 12.03
N LEU A 6 -20.93 -13.78 10.86
CA LEU A 6 -20.33 -12.43 10.76
C LEU A 6 -21.33 -11.30 10.47
N THR A 7 -22.63 -11.59 10.33
CA THR A 7 -23.65 -10.58 9.98
C THR A 7 -24.40 -10.02 11.19
N ALA A 8 -24.03 -10.41 12.41
CA ALA A 8 -24.79 -10.10 13.62
C ALA A 8 -24.26 -8.91 14.45
N ALA A 9 -23.47 -8.01 13.86
CA ALA A 9 -23.10 -6.73 14.47
C ALA A 9 -24.05 -5.59 14.05
N ILE A 10 -25.31 -5.91 13.73
CA ILE A 10 -26.36 -4.91 13.65
C ILE A 10 -26.76 -4.63 15.09
N PHE A 11 -26.38 -3.45 15.60
CA PHE A 11 -26.76 -2.96 16.92
C PHE A 11 -28.26 -3.19 17.14
N ARG A 12 -28.61 -4.25 17.90
CA ARG A 12 -29.96 -4.42 18.41
C ARG A 12 -30.08 -3.37 19.50
N ARG A 13 -30.76 -2.26 19.20
CA ARG A 13 -31.13 -1.27 20.20
C ARG A 13 -31.90 -2.02 21.29
N GLY A 14 -31.29 -2.19 22.45
CA GLY A 14 -31.89 -2.87 23.59
C GLY A 14 -33.21 -2.21 23.97
N GLN A 15 -34.08 -2.96 24.63
CA GLN A 15 -35.33 -2.44 25.19
C GLN A 15 -35.01 -1.19 26.03
N LYS A 16 -35.73 -0.09 25.78
CA LYS A 16 -35.57 1.15 26.53
C LYS A 16 -36.02 0.88 27.97
N ARG A 17 -35.07 0.69 28.89
CA ARG A 17 -35.36 0.63 30.33
C ARG A 17 -35.84 2.02 30.78
N GLU A 18 -36.85 2.02 31.64
CA GLU A 18 -37.44 3.23 32.22
C GLU A 18 -36.36 3.98 33.02
N LEU A 19 -36.26 5.29 32.81
CA LEU A 19 -35.09 6.11 33.13
C LEU A 19 -34.95 6.49 34.63
N PHE A 20 -35.74 5.89 35.52
CA PHE A 20 -35.88 6.34 36.92
C PHE A 20 -36.16 5.17 37.88
N GLU A 21 -35.21 4.25 37.99
CA GLU A 21 -34.97 3.52 39.25
C GLU A 21 -33.58 3.96 39.73
N ASP A 22 -33.41 4.23 41.04
CA ASP A 22 -32.22 4.88 41.63
C ASP A 22 -30.92 4.12 41.29
N GLY A 23 -30.32 4.46 40.15
CA GLY A 23 -29.33 3.67 39.41
C GLY A 23 -27.88 4.06 39.70
N GLN A 24 -27.51 4.21 40.98
CA GLN A 24 -26.12 4.49 41.33
C GLN A 24 -25.19 3.28 41.13
N ASP A 25 -25.72 2.06 41.25
CA ASP A 25 -24.97 0.82 41.00
C ASP A 25 -24.98 0.44 39.49
N ASP A 26 -26.10 0.68 38.80
CA ASP A 26 -26.24 0.41 37.36
C ASP A 26 -25.29 1.29 36.52
N ASP A 27 -25.15 2.58 36.84
CA ASP A 27 -24.22 3.49 36.15
C ASP A 27 -22.75 3.03 36.29
N VAL A 28 -22.40 2.45 37.44
CA VAL A 28 -21.04 1.95 37.72
C VAL A 28 -20.75 0.66 36.95
N GLU A 29 -21.74 -0.21 36.78
CA GLU A 29 -21.64 -1.41 35.96
C GLU A 29 -21.52 -1.08 34.46
N GLU A 30 -22.28 -0.10 33.97
CA GLU A 30 -22.22 0.36 32.57
C GLU A 30 -20.85 0.99 32.25
N ASP A 31 -20.30 1.80 33.15
CA ASP A 31 -18.98 2.41 33.01
C ASP A 31 -17.86 1.38 33.01
N GLN A 32 -17.99 0.32 33.82
CA GLN A 32 -17.03 -0.79 33.85
C GLN A 32 -17.07 -1.59 32.55
N GLU A 33 -18.27 -1.87 32.03
CA GLU A 33 -18.44 -2.57 30.75
C GLU A 33 -17.87 -1.73 29.58
N CYS A 34 -18.12 -0.42 29.57
CA CYS A 34 -17.57 0.48 28.55
C CYS A 34 -16.03 0.54 28.59
N LYS A 35 -15.44 0.62 29.79
CA LYS A 35 -13.98 0.58 29.96
C LYS A 35 -13.39 -0.74 29.48
N HIS A 36 -14.03 -1.86 29.78
CA HIS A 36 -13.60 -3.17 29.31
C HIS A 36 -13.59 -3.25 27.79
N LYS A 37 -14.69 -2.85 27.13
CA LYS A 37 -14.80 -2.82 25.65
C LYS A 37 -13.74 -1.90 25.02
N LEU A 38 -13.47 -0.74 25.61
CA LEU A 38 -12.42 0.18 25.17
C LEU A 38 -11.03 -0.45 25.28
N GLN A 39 -10.75 -1.17 26.37
CA GLN A 39 -9.49 -1.88 26.57
C GLN A 39 -9.31 -3.01 25.55
N GLU A 40 -10.37 -3.76 25.23
CA GLU A 40 -10.32 -4.78 24.18
C GLU A 40 -10.01 -4.17 22.81
N ILE A 41 -10.71 -3.09 22.41
CA ILE A 41 -10.46 -2.39 21.16
C ILE A 41 -9.02 -1.86 21.12
N HIS A 42 -8.58 -1.25 22.22
CA HIS A 42 -7.22 -0.74 22.35
C HIS A 42 -6.18 -1.86 22.21
N GLY A 43 -6.41 -3.03 22.83
CA GLY A 43 -5.53 -4.20 22.69
C GLY A 43 -5.44 -4.69 21.24
N VAL A 44 -6.59 -4.78 20.56
CA VAL A 44 -6.64 -5.12 19.14
C VAL A 44 -5.92 -4.08 18.29
N TRP A 45 -6.05 -2.78 18.58
CA TRP A 45 -5.37 -1.72 17.85
C TRP A 45 -3.87 -1.68 18.09
N ALA A 46 -3.43 -1.89 19.33
CA ALA A 46 -2.03 -1.93 19.74
C ALA A 46 -1.28 -3.20 19.31
N THR A 47 -2.00 -4.22 18.83
CA THR A 47 -1.39 -5.41 18.26
C THR A 47 -0.52 -5.04 17.06
N GLU A 48 0.73 -5.48 17.07
CA GLU A 48 1.68 -5.25 15.99
C GLU A 48 1.16 -5.89 14.69
N ARG A 49 0.70 -5.06 13.75
CA ARG A 49 0.22 -5.49 12.42
C ARG A 49 1.33 -5.52 11.37
N CYS A 50 2.56 -5.15 11.74
CA CYS A 50 3.69 -5.19 10.84
C CYS A 50 4.02 -6.65 10.54
N SER A 51 3.63 -7.13 9.37
CA SER A 51 3.99 -8.48 8.95
C SER A 51 5.52 -8.60 8.91
N LYS A 52 6.06 -9.76 9.27
CA LYS A 52 7.50 -10.07 9.12
C LYS A 52 8.00 -9.91 7.68
N ASP A 53 7.06 -9.85 6.72
CA ASP A 53 7.29 -9.74 5.29
C ASP A 53 7.18 -8.29 4.77
N LEU A 54 7.28 -7.29 5.64
CA LEU A 54 7.22 -5.89 5.25
C LEU A 54 8.46 -5.47 4.44
N SER A 55 8.22 -5.05 3.21
CA SER A 55 9.26 -4.59 2.28
C SER A 55 9.34 -3.08 2.23
N VAL A 56 10.46 -2.55 1.72
CA VAL A 56 10.67 -1.11 1.56
C VAL A 56 11.14 -0.80 0.15
N ALA A 57 10.50 0.19 -0.47
CA ALA A 57 10.89 0.72 -1.77
C ALA A 57 11.04 2.25 -1.71
N VAL A 58 11.84 2.81 -2.62
CA VAL A 58 11.96 4.26 -2.84
C VAL A 58 11.35 4.61 -4.18
N TRP A 59 10.42 5.57 -4.17
CA TRP A 59 9.84 6.11 -5.40
C TRP A 59 10.87 6.96 -6.14
N ARG A 60 11.22 6.57 -7.36
CA ARG A 60 12.12 7.31 -8.25
C ARG A 60 11.30 8.14 -9.22
N SER A 61 11.00 9.39 -8.87
CA SER A 61 10.15 10.28 -9.67
C SER A 61 10.61 10.46 -11.12
N ARG A 62 11.91 10.38 -11.40
CA ARG A 62 12.45 10.47 -12.78
C ARG A 62 12.14 9.23 -13.61
N LEU A 63 12.18 8.07 -12.96
CA LEU A 63 11.92 6.79 -13.59
C LEU A 63 10.45 6.40 -13.52
N HIS A 64 9.59 7.13 -12.81
CA HIS A 64 8.19 6.78 -12.58
C HIS A 64 8.00 5.33 -12.06
N LEU A 65 8.97 4.83 -11.31
CA LEU A 65 9.02 3.47 -10.77
C LEU A 65 9.46 3.50 -9.30
N ALA A 66 9.00 2.50 -8.53
CA ALA A 66 9.46 2.27 -7.18
C ALA A 66 10.63 1.26 -7.18
N GLU A 67 11.81 1.68 -6.76
CA GLU A 67 12.97 0.81 -6.58
C GLU A 67 12.88 0.09 -5.24
N VAL A 68 12.84 -1.23 -5.24
CA VAL A 68 12.80 -2.05 -4.02
C VAL A 68 14.20 -2.10 -3.40
N ILE A 69 14.35 -1.55 -2.18
CA ILE A 69 15.61 -1.53 -1.43
C ILE A 69 15.69 -2.74 -0.50
N LEU A 70 14.58 -3.06 0.14
CA LEU A 70 14.47 -4.19 1.05
C LEU A 70 13.35 -5.10 0.60
N GLN A 71 13.72 -6.26 0.09
CA GLN A 71 12.78 -7.30 -0.32
C GLN A 71 12.52 -8.27 0.84
N ARG A 72 11.26 -8.41 1.23
CA ARG A 72 10.80 -9.38 2.24
C ARG A 72 9.62 -10.18 1.68
N GLY A 73 9.52 -11.44 2.11
CA GLY A 73 8.48 -12.36 1.61
C GLY A 73 8.66 -12.76 0.14
N LYS A 74 7.63 -13.42 -0.41
CA LYS A 74 7.62 -13.99 -1.77
C LYS A 74 6.76 -13.20 -2.77
N VAL A 75 6.24 -12.04 -2.36
CA VAL A 75 5.24 -11.29 -3.14
C VAL A 75 5.80 -10.77 -4.48
N PHE A 76 7.11 -10.55 -4.54
CA PHE A 76 7.81 -10.07 -5.73
C PHE A 76 8.11 -11.14 -6.79
N ALA A 77 7.78 -12.41 -6.53
CA ALA A 77 8.05 -13.48 -7.50
C ALA A 77 7.25 -13.30 -8.81
N HIS A 78 6.11 -12.60 -8.75
CA HIS A 78 5.19 -12.38 -9.87
C HIS A 78 4.87 -10.89 -10.09
N MET A 79 5.70 -9.97 -9.59
CA MET A 79 5.52 -8.52 -9.72
C MET A 79 6.86 -7.83 -9.95
N GLY A 80 6.82 -6.75 -10.71
CA GLY A 80 7.96 -5.88 -10.96
C GLY A 80 8.83 -6.31 -12.13
N ILE A 81 9.82 -5.48 -12.38
CA ILE A 81 10.78 -5.53 -13.46
C ILE A 81 12.18 -5.68 -12.85
N GLN A 82 12.87 -6.74 -13.23
CA GLN A 82 14.24 -6.99 -12.79
C GLN A 82 15.24 -6.31 -13.73
N ARG A 83 16.02 -5.35 -13.23
CA ARG A 83 17.17 -4.76 -13.94
C ARG A 83 18.46 -5.17 -13.24
N GLY A 84 19.08 -6.23 -13.75
CA GLY A 84 20.26 -6.83 -13.09
C GLY A 84 19.93 -7.34 -11.69
N ARG A 85 20.47 -6.68 -10.65
CA ARG A 85 20.20 -6.99 -9.23
C ARG A 85 19.10 -6.14 -8.60
N GLN A 86 18.63 -5.11 -9.30
CA GLN A 86 17.62 -4.18 -8.80
C GLN A 86 16.23 -4.64 -9.26
N LEU A 87 15.24 -4.49 -8.39
CA LEU A 87 13.84 -4.75 -8.69
C LEU A 87 13.07 -3.42 -8.67
N PHE A 88 12.34 -3.17 -9.74
CA PHE A 88 11.51 -1.98 -9.90
C PHE A 88 10.04 -2.39 -9.96
N LEU A 89 9.17 -1.59 -9.35
CA LEU A 89 7.72 -1.78 -9.41
C LEU A 89 7.09 -0.63 -10.18
N THR A 90 6.05 -0.97 -10.94
CA THR A 90 5.12 0.01 -11.50
C THR A 90 4.31 0.70 -10.39
N VAL A 91 3.66 1.82 -10.71
CA VAL A 91 2.86 2.57 -9.72
C VAL A 91 1.71 1.72 -9.17
N GLU A 92 1.07 0.93 -10.02
CA GLU A 92 -0.06 0.07 -9.68
C GLU A 92 0.38 -1.06 -8.75
N GLU A 93 1.50 -1.72 -9.06
CA GLU A 93 2.08 -2.75 -8.21
C GLU A 93 2.50 -2.19 -6.85
N ALA A 94 3.19 -1.05 -6.85
CA ALA A 94 3.65 -0.42 -5.62
C ALA A 94 2.47 -0.04 -4.70
N VAL A 95 1.44 0.61 -5.26
CA VAL A 95 0.27 1.05 -4.49
C VAL A 95 -0.58 -0.15 -4.07
N TYR A 96 -0.70 -1.19 -4.89
CA TYR A 96 -1.32 -2.45 -4.47
C TYR A 96 -0.62 -3.08 -3.26
N LEU A 97 0.70 -3.10 -3.23
CA LEU A 97 1.43 -3.65 -2.08
C LEU A 97 1.32 -2.77 -0.83
N VAL A 98 1.20 -1.45 -1.00
CA VAL A 98 0.89 -0.51 0.10
C VAL A 98 -0.51 -0.79 0.66
N ASP A 99 -1.52 -0.92 -0.20
CA ASP A 99 -2.91 -1.25 0.20
C ASP A 99 -2.99 -2.56 1.00
N ARG A 100 -2.14 -3.53 0.66
CA ARG A 100 -2.06 -4.83 1.36
C ARG A 100 -1.25 -4.79 2.64
N GLY A 101 -0.53 -3.69 2.92
CA GLY A 101 0.37 -3.57 4.06
C GLY A 101 1.66 -4.38 3.91
N ASN A 102 2.06 -4.71 2.68
CA ASN A 102 3.26 -5.49 2.36
C ASN A 102 4.46 -4.63 1.95
N LEU A 103 4.24 -3.35 1.63
CA LEU A 103 5.29 -2.44 1.17
C LEU A 103 5.15 -1.05 1.82
N ILE A 104 6.27 -0.50 2.28
CA ILE A 104 6.41 0.93 2.54
C ILE A 104 7.10 1.56 1.32
N VAL A 105 6.49 2.59 0.75
CA VAL A 105 7.11 3.40 -0.30
C VAL A 105 7.60 4.71 0.30
N LEU A 106 8.88 5.00 0.12
CA LEU A 106 9.52 6.24 0.56
C LEU A 106 9.57 7.22 -0.61
N LEU A 107 9.06 8.42 -0.39
CA LEU A 107 9.15 9.53 -1.33
C LEU A 107 10.29 10.48 -0.92
N GLU A 108 11.07 10.91 -1.89
CA GLU A 108 12.05 11.98 -1.69
C GLU A 108 11.32 13.33 -1.62
N ARG A 109 11.40 14.00 -0.47
CA ARG A 109 10.83 15.34 -0.24
C ARG A 109 11.93 16.35 0.04
N GLY A 110 11.79 17.55 -0.54
CA GLY A 110 12.73 18.65 -0.39
C GLY A 110 13.47 18.96 -1.70
N VAL A 111 14.18 20.09 -1.73
CA VAL A 111 14.93 20.57 -2.90
C VAL A 111 16.41 20.64 -2.54
N GLY A 112 17.26 20.07 -3.40
CA GLY A 112 18.73 20.11 -3.22
C GLY A 112 19.24 19.18 -2.11
N ARG A 113 20.24 19.63 -1.34
CA ARG A 113 20.94 18.82 -0.32
C ARG A 113 20.10 18.44 0.92
N ALA A 114 18.90 19.00 1.07
CA ALA A 114 17.99 18.74 2.19
C ALA A 114 16.90 17.72 1.83
N SER A 115 17.09 16.92 0.77
CA SER A 115 16.18 15.86 0.38
C SER A 115 16.10 14.78 1.45
N LYS A 116 14.94 14.63 2.09
CA LYS A 116 14.67 13.58 3.08
C LYS A 116 13.71 12.55 2.50
N GLN A 117 13.98 11.28 2.76
CA GLN A 117 13.06 10.19 2.44
C GLN A 117 11.96 10.12 3.52
N VAL A 118 10.71 10.22 3.08
CA VAL A 118 9.53 10.20 3.94
C VAL A 118 8.59 9.09 3.47
N PRO A 119 8.08 8.23 4.37
CA PRO A 119 7.11 7.21 3.98
C PRO A 119 5.82 7.87 3.47
N LEU A 120 5.27 7.31 2.39
CA LEU A 120 3.97 7.69 1.86
C LEU A 120 2.86 7.15 2.76
N SER A 121 1.87 7.99 3.03
CA SER A 121 0.59 7.51 3.54
C SER A 121 -0.20 6.79 2.44
N LEU A 122 -1.20 6.00 2.85
CA LEU A 122 -2.12 5.33 1.93
C LEU A 122 -2.80 6.33 0.97
N GLN A 123 -3.28 7.45 1.50
CA GLN A 123 -3.93 8.49 0.69
C GLN A 123 -2.97 9.11 -0.33
N GLU A 124 -1.71 9.33 0.05
CA GLU A 124 -0.70 9.86 -0.87
C GLU A 124 -0.27 8.83 -1.92
N ALA A 125 -0.30 7.54 -1.61
CA ALA A 125 -0.07 6.45 -2.56
C ALA A 125 -1.17 6.42 -3.64
N HIS A 126 -2.44 6.64 -3.26
CA HIS A 126 -3.54 6.81 -4.23
C HIS A 126 -3.42 8.11 -5.03
N ALA A 127 -3.01 9.21 -4.40
CA ALA A 127 -2.72 10.45 -5.13
C ALA A 127 -1.56 10.28 -6.13
N LEU A 128 -0.61 9.40 -5.84
CA LEU A 128 0.48 9.05 -6.75
C LEU A 128 -0.04 8.34 -8.01
N LEU A 129 -1.00 7.41 -7.91
CA LEU A 129 -1.65 6.79 -9.08
C LEU A 129 -2.20 7.85 -10.04
N ALA A 130 -2.96 8.81 -9.50
CA ALA A 130 -3.54 9.89 -10.28
C ALA A 130 -2.45 10.77 -10.93
N ARG A 131 -1.36 11.05 -10.22
CA ARG A 131 -0.23 11.85 -10.73
C ARG A 131 0.50 11.15 -11.88
N GLU A 132 0.64 9.83 -11.80
CA GLU A 132 1.22 9.00 -12.87
C GLU A 132 0.23 8.71 -14.02
N GLY A 133 -1.00 9.22 -13.89
CA GLY A 133 -2.06 9.14 -14.88
C GLY A 133 -2.82 7.81 -14.92
N CYS A 134 -2.63 6.93 -13.93
CA CYS A 134 -3.36 5.67 -13.85
C CYS A 134 -4.84 5.93 -13.52
N PRO A 135 -5.78 5.55 -14.41
CA PRO A 135 -7.20 5.64 -14.08
C PRO A 135 -7.55 4.71 -12.92
N GLU A 136 -8.35 5.20 -11.98
CA GLU A 136 -8.79 4.43 -10.80
C GLU A 136 -9.41 3.08 -11.20
N ASP A 137 -10.24 3.06 -12.25
CA ASP A 137 -10.90 1.84 -12.74
C ASP A 137 -9.88 0.78 -13.19
N HIS A 138 -8.77 1.18 -13.82
CA HIS A 138 -7.72 0.25 -14.22
C HIS A 138 -7.03 -0.35 -13.00
N TYR A 139 -6.75 0.48 -11.99
CA TYR A 139 -6.18 0.03 -10.73
C TYR A 139 -7.13 -0.95 -10.00
N LEU A 140 -8.43 -0.67 -9.97
CA LEU A 140 -9.42 -1.56 -9.35
C LEU A 140 -9.53 -2.92 -10.07
N VAL A 141 -9.50 -2.92 -11.41
CA VAL A 141 -9.46 -4.15 -12.21
C VAL A 141 -8.17 -4.93 -11.95
N PHE A 142 -7.03 -4.27 -11.94
CA PHE A 142 -5.73 -4.85 -11.58
C PHE A 142 -5.78 -5.54 -10.21
N CYS A 143 -6.26 -4.83 -9.18
CA CYS A 143 -6.46 -5.34 -7.83
C CYS A 143 -7.42 -6.54 -7.78
N LYS A 144 -8.48 -6.53 -8.60
CA LYS A 144 -9.45 -7.64 -8.66
C LYS A 144 -8.82 -8.90 -9.25
N LEU A 145 -8.07 -8.76 -10.34
CA LEU A 145 -7.40 -9.86 -11.03
C LEU A 145 -6.29 -10.47 -10.15
N LEU A 146 -5.45 -9.65 -9.52
CA LEU A 146 -4.42 -10.14 -8.61
C LEU A 146 -5.00 -10.91 -7.42
N ARG A 147 -6.09 -10.40 -6.82
CA ARG A 147 -6.77 -11.11 -5.71
C ARG A 147 -7.44 -12.41 -6.14
N ALA A 148 -7.76 -12.55 -7.43
CA ALA A 148 -8.26 -13.81 -7.99
C ALA A 148 -7.13 -14.80 -8.35
N GLY A 149 -5.87 -14.41 -8.20
CA GLY A 149 -4.70 -15.26 -8.45
C GLY A 149 -4.12 -15.16 -9.87
N TYR A 150 -4.58 -14.19 -10.67
CA TYR A 150 -3.96 -13.91 -11.98
C TYR A 150 -2.66 -13.13 -11.80
N VAL A 151 -1.71 -13.36 -12.71
CA VAL A 151 -0.53 -12.51 -12.86
C VAL A 151 -0.86 -11.44 -13.89
N VAL A 152 -0.79 -10.17 -13.49
CA VAL A 152 -1.17 -9.03 -14.32
C VAL A 152 0.05 -8.15 -14.54
N GLN A 153 0.28 -7.76 -15.78
CA GLN A 153 1.36 -6.86 -16.15
C GLN A 153 0.94 -5.87 -17.22
N ARG A 154 1.68 -4.76 -17.27
CA ARG A 154 1.51 -3.72 -18.28
C ARG A 154 2.09 -4.18 -19.62
N TYR A 155 1.47 -3.74 -20.71
CA TYR A 155 2.03 -3.91 -22.05
C TYR A 155 2.93 -2.71 -22.40
N PRO A 156 4.14 -2.92 -22.98
CA PRO A 156 4.77 -4.20 -23.29
C PRO A 156 5.33 -4.91 -22.04
N SER A 157 4.99 -6.18 -21.86
CA SER A 157 5.28 -6.93 -20.63
C SER A 157 6.70 -7.49 -20.66
N ARG A 158 7.63 -6.79 -20.02
CA ARG A 158 9.02 -7.22 -19.85
C ARG A 158 9.31 -7.44 -18.37
N TRP A 159 9.78 -8.63 -18.04
CA TRP A 159 10.11 -9.02 -16.67
C TRP A 159 11.57 -8.76 -16.31
N ILE A 160 12.43 -8.75 -17.33
CA ILE A 160 13.88 -8.68 -17.18
C ILE A 160 14.39 -7.70 -18.21
N VAL A 161 15.15 -6.72 -17.74
CA VAL A 161 15.79 -5.67 -18.54
C VAL A 161 17.29 -5.75 -18.31
N SER A 162 18.07 -5.61 -19.38
CA SER A 162 19.52 -5.60 -19.27
C SER A 162 20.00 -4.36 -18.51
N ALA A 163 21.13 -4.46 -17.80
CA ALA A 163 21.61 -3.38 -16.94
C ALA A 163 21.86 -2.05 -17.68
N GLY A 164 22.18 -2.10 -18.98
CA GLY A 164 22.41 -0.93 -19.83
C GLY A 164 21.18 -0.43 -20.61
N GLU A 165 20.03 -1.08 -20.49
CA GLU A 165 18.81 -0.68 -21.19
C GLU A 165 17.98 0.28 -20.32
N SER A 166 17.44 1.34 -20.93
CA SER A 166 16.63 2.32 -20.21
C SER A 166 15.27 1.74 -19.86
N LEU A 167 14.84 1.96 -18.61
CA LEU A 167 13.51 1.60 -18.11
C LEU A 167 12.43 2.60 -18.57
N ALA A 168 12.80 3.68 -19.27
CA ALA A 168 11.90 4.74 -19.73
C ALA A 168 10.71 4.24 -20.55
N GLY A 169 10.89 3.15 -21.31
CA GLY A 169 9.82 2.53 -22.11
C GLY A 169 8.82 1.73 -21.29
N GLU A 170 9.24 1.20 -20.15
CA GLU A 170 8.42 0.37 -19.26
C GLU A 170 7.75 1.21 -18.17
N SER A 171 8.38 2.32 -17.81
CA SER A 171 7.84 3.33 -16.91
C SER A 171 6.91 4.34 -17.55
N GLY A 172 6.64 4.22 -18.86
CA GLY A 172 5.83 5.17 -19.61
C GLY A 172 4.56 5.49 -18.83
N ASN A 173 4.39 6.75 -18.41
CA ASN A 173 3.19 7.15 -17.69
C ASN A 173 1.96 6.79 -18.55
N TRP A 174 0.79 6.59 -17.93
CA TRP A 174 -0.45 6.37 -18.72
C TRP A 174 -0.74 7.52 -19.70
N LEU A 175 -0.09 8.67 -19.50
CA LEU A 175 -0.18 9.87 -20.33
C LEU A 175 0.72 9.83 -21.58
N GLY A 176 1.47 8.75 -21.84
CA GLY A 176 2.28 8.57 -23.04
C GLY A 176 3.46 9.54 -23.20
N LYS A 177 3.93 10.21 -22.14
CA LYS A 177 5.12 11.05 -22.22
C LYS A 177 6.36 10.18 -22.27
N LYS A 178 7.08 10.22 -23.41
CA LYS A 178 8.43 9.67 -23.52
C LYS A 178 9.35 10.39 -22.53
N ILE A 179 10.03 9.63 -21.69
CA ILE A 179 11.08 10.14 -20.81
C ILE A 179 12.33 10.28 -21.67
N GLU A 180 12.83 11.51 -21.82
CA GLU A 180 14.12 11.78 -22.44
C GLU A 180 15.21 11.56 -21.36
N ASP A 181 15.89 10.42 -21.43
CA ASP A 181 17.03 10.10 -20.55
C ASP A 181 18.31 10.73 -21.13
N GLU A 182 18.69 11.89 -20.64
CA GLU A 182 20.11 12.28 -20.58
C GLU A 182 20.60 12.09 -19.13
N ASP A 183 21.76 11.43 -18.98
CA ASP A 183 22.58 11.34 -17.76
C ASP A 183 22.42 10.15 -16.78
N VAL A 184 22.35 8.91 -17.26
CA VAL A 184 22.66 7.72 -16.43
C VAL A 184 24.16 7.36 -16.41
N VAL A 185 25.01 7.98 -17.25
CA VAL A 185 26.41 7.55 -17.43
C VAL A 185 27.41 8.10 -16.39
N LYS A 186 27.02 9.03 -15.50
CA LYS A 186 27.98 9.68 -14.58
C LYS A 186 27.84 9.27 -13.12
N ARG A 187 28.05 7.98 -12.82
CA ARG A 187 28.50 7.51 -11.48
C ARG A 187 29.31 6.22 -11.60
N ASP A 188 30.38 6.27 -12.39
CA ASP A 188 31.55 5.41 -12.22
C ASP A 188 32.76 6.25 -12.69
N GLY A 189 33.45 6.83 -11.73
CA GLY A 189 34.60 7.72 -11.89
C GLY A 189 35.14 8.12 -10.53
#